data_AF-A0AAN9FFU1-F1
#
_entry.id   AF-A0AAN9FFU1-F1
#
_cell.length_a   1.000
_cell.length_b   1.000
_cell.length_c   1.000
_cell.angle_alpha   90.00
_cell.angle_beta   90.00
_cell.angle_gamma   90.00
#
_symmetry.space_group_name_H-M   'P 1'
#
loop_
_entity.id
_entity.type
_entity.pdbx_description
1 polymer ?
#
loop_
_entity_poly.entity_id
_entity_poly.type
_entity_poly.pdbx_seq_one_letter_code
_entity_poly.pdbx_strand_id
1 'polypeptide(L)'
;MICAKYSVEKFELDDSIATTCPEYFKWIHQDLKPWKSTGITRDMVERGKHISNFRLVIIDGKAYIEKHAQKVFQTRDMFTIWGILQLLRLYPGKIPDLELMFECGDKTVVEKSRFRAKSPPPLFHYCGERNSFDIVFPDWTFWGWPELNIKPWESTLQNIQEGNKLIKWKDRLPYAFWKGNPTVSNIRRELGKCNVSNQHDWNARIYNIVNTYNFKPCY
;
A
#
# COMPACT_ATOMS: atom_id res chain seq x y z
N MET A 1 -6.21 6.09 -24.38
CA MET A 1 -6.00 5.41 -23.08
C MET A 1 -7.01 4.27 -23.03
N ILE A 2 -6.58 3.04 -23.32
CA ILE A 2 -7.47 1.88 -23.40
C ILE A 2 -7.66 1.40 -21.96
N CYS A 3 -8.83 1.65 -21.36
CA CYS A 3 -9.24 0.93 -20.16
C CYS A 3 -9.23 -0.56 -20.53
N ALA A 4 -8.31 -1.33 -19.95
CA ALA A 4 -8.43 -2.77 -19.96
C ALA A 4 -9.83 -3.10 -19.42
N LYS A 5 -10.62 -3.83 -20.20
CA LYS A 5 -11.88 -4.41 -19.75
C LYS A 5 -11.53 -5.49 -18.73
N TYR A 6 -11.24 -5.08 -17.49
CA TYR A 6 -11.29 -6.00 -16.37
C TYR A 6 -12.76 -6.37 -16.20
N SER A 7 -13.11 -7.58 -16.65
CA SER A 7 -14.33 -8.24 -16.20
C SER A 7 -14.16 -8.40 -14.70
N VAL A 8 -14.83 -7.54 -13.94
CA VAL A 8 -14.94 -7.70 -12.51
C VAL A 8 -15.91 -8.86 -12.30
N GLU A 9 -15.41 -10.08 -12.46
CA GLU A 9 -16.11 -11.25 -11.98
C GLU A 9 -16.23 -11.06 -10.47
N LYS A 10 -17.48 -11.03 -10.01
CA LYS A 10 -17.79 -10.98 -8.59
C LYS A 10 -17.09 -12.19 -7.98
N PHE A 11 -16.09 -11.98 -7.14
CA PHE A 11 -15.53 -13.05 -6.34
C PHE A 11 -16.68 -13.54 -5.45
N GLU A 12 -17.35 -14.61 -5.86
CA GLU A 12 -18.24 -15.34 -4.99
C GLU A 12 -17.34 -15.98 -3.95
N LEU A 13 -17.15 -15.27 -2.83
CA LEU A 13 -16.68 -15.91 -1.63
C LEU A 13 -17.70 -17.01 -1.35
N ASP A 14 -17.24 -18.27 -1.39
CA ASP A 14 -18.01 -19.37 -0.84
C ASP A 14 -18.12 -19.14 0.68
N ASP A 15 -19.17 -18.42 1.07
CA ASP A 15 -19.51 -18.09 2.46
C ASP A 15 -19.72 -19.36 3.30
N SER A 16 -19.76 -20.56 2.69
CA SER A 16 -19.94 -21.83 3.40
C SER A 16 -18.67 -22.38 4.08
N ILE A 17 -17.48 -21.83 3.82
CA ILE A 17 -16.20 -22.38 4.34
C ILE A 17 -15.55 -21.50 5.43
N ALA A 18 -15.83 -20.20 5.50
CA ALA A 18 -15.18 -19.30 6.47
C ALA A 18 -15.96 -19.21 7.79
N THR A 19 -15.84 -20.23 8.65
CA THR A 19 -16.39 -20.18 10.03
C THR A 19 -15.71 -19.15 10.93
N THR A 20 -14.56 -18.61 10.52
CA THR A 20 -13.82 -17.58 11.26
C THR A 20 -13.18 -16.55 10.32
N CYS A 21 -13.18 -15.30 10.75
CA CYS A 21 -12.53 -14.20 10.05
C CYS A 21 -11.00 -14.46 9.99
N PRO A 22 -10.35 -14.37 8.82
CA PRO A 22 -8.91 -14.60 8.71
C PRO A 22 -8.07 -13.79 9.71
N GLU A 23 -6.99 -14.38 10.23
CA GLU A 23 -6.21 -13.82 11.33
C GLU A 23 -5.71 -12.39 11.06
N TYR A 24 -5.38 -12.06 9.81
CA TYR A 24 -4.88 -10.74 9.45
C TYR A 24 -5.91 -9.62 9.66
N PHE A 25 -7.22 -9.91 9.70
CA PHE A 25 -8.23 -8.91 10.03
C PHE A 25 -8.17 -8.44 11.49
N LYS A 26 -7.43 -9.14 12.37
CA LYS A 26 -7.16 -8.66 13.74
C LYS A 26 -6.50 -7.28 13.74
N TRP A 27 -5.75 -6.93 12.70
CA TRP A 27 -5.06 -5.65 12.59
C TRP A 27 -6.03 -4.48 12.45
N ILE A 28 -7.17 -4.65 11.76
CA ILE A 28 -8.23 -3.63 11.72
C ILE A 28 -8.71 -3.30 13.13
N HIS A 29 -8.91 -4.32 13.96
CA HIS A 29 -9.31 -4.12 15.36
C HIS A 29 -8.21 -3.48 16.21
N GLN A 30 -6.94 -3.78 15.94
CA GLN A 30 -5.82 -3.16 16.65
C GLN A 30 -5.66 -1.69 16.28
N ASP A 31 -5.73 -1.36 14.99
CA ASP A 31 -5.55 0.00 14.48
C ASP A 31 -6.69 0.91 14.95
N LEU A 32 -7.93 0.41 14.98
CA LEU A 32 -9.11 1.16 15.45
C LEU A 32 -9.30 1.15 16.97
N LYS A 33 -8.51 0.36 17.71
CA LYS A 33 -8.59 0.25 19.18
C LYS A 33 -8.57 1.60 19.91
N PRO A 34 -7.77 2.62 19.51
CA PRO A 34 -7.68 3.89 20.23
C PRO A 34 -9.03 4.61 20.38
N TRP A 35 -9.98 4.38 19.48
CA TRP A 35 -11.28 5.04 19.48
C TRP A 35 -12.43 4.12 19.93
N LYS A 36 -12.15 2.88 20.33
CA LYS A 36 -13.17 1.87 20.63
C LYS A 36 -14.15 2.30 21.74
N SER A 37 -13.67 2.95 22.80
CA SER A 37 -14.50 3.33 23.95
C SER A 37 -15.07 4.76 23.85
N THR A 38 -14.42 5.64 23.09
CA THR A 38 -14.81 7.06 23.00
C THR A 38 -15.58 7.39 21.73
N GLY A 39 -15.53 6.51 20.73
CA GLY A 39 -15.92 6.85 19.36
C GLY A 39 -14.96 7.84 18.70
N ILE A 40 -15.32 8.20 17.47
CA ILE A 40 -14.62 9.21 16.65
C ILE A 40 -15.52 10.45 16.57
N THR A 41 -15.02 11.60 17.03
CA THR A 41 -15.78 12.86 16.96
C THR A 41 -15.42 13.66 15.70
N ARG A 42 -16.29 14.59 15.31
CA ARG A 42 -16.02 15.52 14.20
C ARG A 42 -14.70 16.27 14.39
N ASP A 43 -14.46 16.78 15.60
CA ASP A 43 -13.23 17.48 15.96
C ASP A 43 -11.98 16.59 15.80
N MET A 44 -12.05 15.29 16.11
CA MET A 44 -10.94 14.36 15.85
C MET A 44 -10.62 14.23 14.36
N VAL A 45 -11.65 14.13 13.52
CA VAL A 45 -11.49 14.03 12.05
C VAL A 45 -10.90 15.33 11.49
N GLU A 46 -11.41 16.50 11.90
CA GLU A 46 -10.91 17.79 11.43
C GLU A 46 -9.45 18.03 11.79
N ARG A 47 -8.99 17.54 12.96
CA ARG A 47 -7.56 17.58 13.30
C ARG A 47 -6.69 16.81 12.30
N GLY A 48 -7.22 15.83 11.58
CA GLY A 48 -6.47 15.12 10.52
C GLY A 48 -6.26 15.94 9.25
N LYS A 49 -6.98 17.06 9.05
CA LYS A 49 -6.95 17.84 7.80
C LYS A 49 -5.56 18.35 7.42
N HIS A 50 -4.80 18.84 8.40
CA HIS A 50 -3.47 19.41 8.18
C HIS A 50 -2.34 18.37 7.98
N ILE A 51 -2.64 17.07 8.09
CA ILE A 51 -1.68 15.97 7.92
C ILE A 51 -2.17 14.92 6.92
N SER A 52 -3.26 15.18 6.21
CA SER A 52 -3.81 14.32 5.17
C SER A 52 -3.66 14.96 3.80
N ASN A 53 -3.54 14.14 2.78
CA ASN A 53 -3.57 14.58 1.39
C ASN A 53 -4.99 14.80 0.87
N PHE A 54 -5.95 13.98 1.30
CA PHE A 54 -7.35 14.17 0.92
C PHE A 54 -8.31 13.70 2.01
N ARG A 55 -9.52 14.26 1.96
CA ARG A 55 -10.70 13.79 2.67
C ARG A 55 -11.59 13.04 1.70
N LEU A 56 -12.10 11.88 2.12
CA LEU A 56 -13.14 11.12 1.44
C LEU A 56 -14.42 11.20 2.28
N VAL A 57 -15.53 11.45 1.61
CA VAL A 57 -16.88 11.32 2.17
C VAL A 57 -17.66 10.35 1.28
N ILE A 58 -18.30 9.35 1.88
CA ILE A 58 -19.24 8.46 1.20
C ILE A 58 -20.62 8.74 1.78
N ILE A 59 -21.57 9.09 0.91
CA ILE A 59 -22.99 9.28 1.27
C ILE A 59 -23.83 8.60 0.19
N ASP A 60 -24.73 7.71 0.59
CA ASP A 60 -25.64 6.99 -0.33
C ASP A 60 -24.89 6.32 -1.50
N GLY A 61 -23.79 5.64 -1.15
CA GLY A 61 -22.94 4.94 -2.12
C GLY A 61 -22.14 5.84 -3.09
N LYS A 62 -22.15 7.17 -2.90
CA LYS A 62 -21.40 8.13 -3.72
C LYS A 62 -20.19 8.66 -2.96
N ALA A 63 -19.03 8.58 -3.58
CA ALA A 63 -17.78 9.11 -3.04
C ALA A 63 -17.55 10.57 -3.47
N TYR A 64 -17.21 11.41 -2.51
CA TYR A 64 -16.81 12.81 -2.67
C TYR A 64 -15.40 12.99 -2.13
N ILE A 65 -14.55 13.71 -2.87
CA ILE A 65 -13.15 13.91 -2.51
C ILE A 65 -12.86 15.41 -2.37
N GLU A 66 -12.35 15.81 -1.21
CA GLU A 66 -11.73 17.12 -0.99
C GLU A 66 -10.21 16.91 -0.96
N LYS A 67 -9.48 17.45 -1.94
CA LYS A 67 -8.00 17.43 -1.94
C LYS A 67 -7.47 18.57 -1.07
N HIS A 68 -6.46 18.29 -0.26
CA HIS A 68 -5.82 19.29 0.59
C HIS A 68 -4.56 19.88 -0.06
N ALA A 69 -3.98 20.90 0.58
CA ALA A 69 -2.83 21.63 0.05
C ALA A 69 -1.54 20.79 0.03
N GLN A 70 -1.46 19.75 0.86
CA GLN A 70 -0.32 18.82 0.89
C GLN A 70 -0.24 18.09 -0.45
N LYS A 71 0.88 18.29 -1.15
CA LYS A 71 1.11 17.64 -2.44
C LYS A 71 1.20 16.13 -2.26
N VAL A 72 0.35 15.41 -2.97
CA VAL A 72 0.49 13.98 -3.17
C VAL A 72 1.71 13.73 -4.06
N PHE A 73 2.49 12.71 -3.74
CA PHE A 73 3.54 12.27 -4.63
C PHE A 73 2.92 11.65 -5.88
N GLN A 74 3.12 12.31 -7.03
CA GLN A 74 2.63 11.85 -8.34
C GLN A 74 1.12 11.57 -8.33
N THR A 75 0.68 10.38 -8.75
CA THR A 75 -0.74 10.01 -8.95
C THR A 75 -1.24 8.96 -7.95
N ARG A 76 -0.54 8.78 -6.81
CA ARG A 76 -0.89 7.75 -5.81
C ARG A 76 -2.32 7.86 -5.30
N ASP A 77 -2.77 9.08 -5.01
CA ASP A 77 -4.13 9.37 -4.55
C ASP A 77 -5.17 8.90 -5.58
N MET A 78 -4.91 9.12 -6.87
CA MET A 78 -5.79 8.72 -7.97
C MET A 78 -6.06 7.22 -7.93
N PHE A 79 -5.03 6.38 -7.82
CA PHE A 79 -5.20 4.91 -7.82
C PHE A 79 -5.92 4.40 -6.58
N THR A 80 -5.70 5.02 -5.42
CA THR A 80 -6.46 4.71 -4.21
C THR A 80 -7.93 5.10 -4.35
N ILE A 81 -8.22 6.26 -4.94
CA ILE A 81 -9.60 6.68 -5.24
C ILE A 81 -10.26 5.71 -6.23
N TRP A 82 -9.55 5.27 -7.28
CA TRP A 82 -10.05 4.23 -8.19
C TRP A 82 -10.31 2.90 -7.49
N GLY A 83 -9.50 2.55 -6.49
CA GLY A 83 -9.71 1.39 -5.65
C GLY A 83 -10.98 1.47 -4.81
N ILE A 84 -11.23 2.63 -4.19
CA ILE A 84 -12.47 2.91 -3.45
C ILE A 84 -13.70 2.86 -4.36
N LEU A 85 -13.60 3.44 -5.57
CA LEU A 85 -14.68 3.39 -6.55
C LEU A 85 -14.98 1.95 -7.00
N GLN A 86 -13.96 1.11 -7.15
CA GLN A 86 -14.16 -0.32 -7.41
C GLN A 86 -14.84 -1.02 -6.24
N LEU A 87 -14.46 -0.73 -5.00
CA LEU A 87 -15.09 -1.28 -3.80
C LEU A 87 -16.59 -0.93 -3.74
N LEU A 88 -16.95 0.32 -4.01
CA LEU A 88 -18.35 0.78 -4.07
C LEU A 88 -19.16 0.06 -5.15
N ARG A 89 -18.54 -0.24 -6.30
CA ARG A 89 -19.18 -0.98 -7.41
C ARG A 89 -19.36 -2.46 -7.13
N LEU A 90 -18.38 -3.08 -6.46
CA LEU A 90 -18.38 -4.50 -6.10
C LEU A 90 -19.37 -4.83 -4.98
N TYR A 91 -19.52 -3.90 -4.03
CA TYR A 91 -20.32 -4.10 -2.83
C TYR A 91 -21.37 -2.98 -2.65
N PRO A 92 -22.30 -2.81 -3.61
CA PRO A 92 -23.30 -1.75 -3.54
C PRO A 92 -24.18 -1.91 -2.29
N GLY A 93 -24.38 -0.82 -1.54
CA GLY A 93 -25.17 -0.78 -0.31
C GLY A 93 -24.53 -1.47 0.91
N LYS A 94 -23.31 -2.00 0.80
CA LYS A 94 -22.60 -2.62 1.93
C LYS A 94 -21.66 -1.65 2.66
N ILE A 95 -21.21 -0.60 1.98
CA ILE A 95 -20.35 0.43 2.56
C ILE A 95 -21.26 1.50 3.16
N PRO A 96 -21.18 1.77 4.47
CA PRO A 96 -22.01 2.77 5.13
C PRO A 96 -21.57 4.18 4.72
N ASP A 97 -22.43 5.15 5.04
CA ASP A 97 -22.04 6.55 5.03
C ASP A 97 -20.87 6.76 5.99
N LEU A 98 -19.79 7.37 5.50
CA LEU A 98 -18.57 7.58 6.27
C LEU A 98 -17.81 8.81 5.80
N GLU A 99 -16.92 9.29 6.67
CA GLU A 99 -15.93 10.30 6.35
C GLU A 99 -14.57 9.86 6.88
N LEU A 100 -13.53 9.99 6.06
CA LEU A 100 -12.17 9.65 6.43
C LEU A 100 -11.14 10.66 5.88
N MET A 101 -10.06 10.80 6.63
CA MET A 101 -8.85 11.51 6.23
C MET A 101 -7.84 10.48 5.73
N PHE A 102 -7.14 10.79 4.64
CA PHE A 102 -6.19 9.87 4.02
C PHE A 102 -4.85 10.56 3.75
N GLU A 103 -3.76 9.93 4.18
CA GLU A 103 -2.40 10.35 3.87
C GLU A 103 -1.72 9.40 2.88
N CYS A 104 -1.07 9.95 1.85
CA CYS A 104 -0.52 9.18 0.73
C CYS A 104 1.01 9.03 0.71
N GLY A 105 1.67 9.46 1.78
CA GLY A 105 3.11 9.37 1.98
C GLY A 105 3.62 7.96 2.27
N ASP A 106 4.93 7.89 2.48
CA ASP A 106 5.64 6.66 2.86
C ASP A 106 5.85 6.55 4.37
N LYS A 107 5.77 7.66 5.10
CA LYS A 107 6.05 7.76 6.53
C LYS A 107 4.77 8.08 7.27
N THR A 108 4.51 7.32 8.32
CA THR A 108 3.46 7.57 9.31
C THR A 108 3.55 8.97 9.90
N VAL A 109 2.40 9.55 10.24
CA VAL A 109 2.30 10.96 10.68
C VAL A 109 1.58 11.13 12.02
N VAL A 110 0.95 10.09 12.55
CA VAL A 110 0.21 10.12 13.83
C VAL A 110 1.03 9.46 14.95
N GLU A 111 2.17 10.05 15.29
CA GLU A 111 3.08 9.53 16.33
C GLU A 111 2.42 9.43 17.72
N LYS A 112 2.47 8.25 18.35
CA LYS A 112 1.85 7.99 19.67
C LYS A 112 2.32 8.92 20.78
N SER A 113 3.58 9.34 20.73
CA SER A 113 4.19 10.26 21.71
C SER A 113 3.47 11.61 21.78
N ARG A 114 2.90 12.08 20.67
CA ARG A 114 2.21 13.37 20.55
C ARG A 114 0.76 13.36 21.07
N PHE A 115 0.19 12.16 21.27
CA PHE A 115 -1.22 11.96 21.62
C PHE A 115 -1.41 11.27 22.97
N ARG A 116 -0.47 11.42 23.91
CA ARG A 116 -0.58 10.83 25.26
C ARG A 116 -1.74 11.40 26.09
N ALA A 117 -2.07 12.68 25.90
CA ALA A 117 -3.08 13.41 26.67
C ALA A 117 -4.33 13.78 25.84
N LYS A 118 -4.40 13.37 24.57
CA LYS A 118 -5.49 13.69 23.64
C LYS A 118 -5.73 12.52 22.71
N SER A 119 -6.98 12.22 22.38
CA SER A 119 -7.28 11.19 21.39
C SER A 119 -6.70 11.57 20.01
N PRO A 120 -6.03 10.64 19.33
CA PRO A 120 -5.44 10.88 18.01
C PRO A 120 -6.52 11.14 16.94
N PRO A 121 -6.19 11.84 15.85
CA PRO A 121 -7.05 11.88 14.66
C PRO A 121 -7.07 10.50 13.97
N PRO A 122 -8.23 9.98 13.56
CA PRO A 122 -8.29 8.75 12.76
C PRO A 122 -7.87 9.06 11.33
N LEU A 123 -6.65 8.66 10.98
CA LEU A 123 -6.04 8.92 9.68
C LEU A 123 -5.70 7.60 9.01
N PHE A 124 -6.20 7.40 7.79
CA PHE A 124 -5.83 6.25 6.96
C PHE A 124 -4.52 6.53 6.22
N HIS A 125 -3.66 5.52 6.16
CA HIS A 125 -2.33 5.61 5.56
C HIS A 125 -1.93 4.27 4.96
N TYR A 126 -0.97 4.29 4.03
CA TYR A 126 -0.49 3.07 3.38
C TYR A 126 0.51 2.27 4.23
N CYS A 127 1.22 2.95 5.13
CA CYS A 127 2.22 2.37 6.00
C CYS A 127 1.80 2.49 7.46
N GLY A 128 2.13 1.48 8.26
CA GLY A 128 1.98 1.49 9.71
C GLY A 128 3.32 1.28 10.41
N GLU A 129 3.44 1.76 11.64
CA GLU A 129 4.58 1.46 12.50
C GLU A 129 4.13 1.30 13.96
N ARG A 130 4.97 0.64 14.78
CA ARG A 130 4.66 0.35 16.18
C ARG A 130 4.34 1.60 17.01
N ASN A 131 4.98 2.73 16.68
CA ASN A 131 4.90 3.99 17.41
C ASN A 131 3.92 4.99 16.78
N SER A 132 3.01 4.54 15.92
CA SER A 132 2.03 5.37 15.22
C SER A 132 0.59 4.85 15.44
N PHE A 133 -0.37 5.78 15.35
CA PHE A 133 -1.81 5.50 15.32
C PHE A 133 -2.43 5.59 13.91
N ASP A 134 -1.60 5.69 12.86
CA ASP A 134 -2.07 5.63 11.47
C ASP A 134 -2.79 4.30 11.23
N ILE A 135 -3.95 4.35 10.56
CA ILE A 135 -4.80 3.20 10.25
C ILE A 135 -4.38 2.66 8.89
N VAL A 136 -3.91 1.41 8.84
CA VAL A 136 -3.37 0.86 7.59
C VAL A 136 -4.49 0.58 6.60
N PHE A 137 -4.31 1.07 5.37
CA PHE A 137 -5.17 0.79 4.22
C PHE A 137 -4.38 0.07 3.12
N PRO A 138 -4.97 -0.88 2.38
CA PRO A 138 -4.31 -1.51 1.22
C PRO A 138 -3.80 -0.44 0.26
N ASP A 139 -2.51 -0.48 -0.04
CA ASP A 139 -1.89 0.58 -0.82
C ASP A 139 -2.34 0.57 -2.30
N TRP A 140 -2.00 1.65 -2.99
CA TRP A 140 -2.34 1.86 -4.39
C TRP A 140 -1.76 0.76 -5.31
N THR A 141 -0.76 -0.01 -4.86
CA THR A 141 -0.11 -1.03 -5.68
C THR A 141 -1.00 -2.25 -5.95
N PHE A 142 -2.05 -2.47 -5.14
CA PHE A 142 -3.04 -3.50 -5.43
C PHE A 142 -3.75 -3.29 -6.76
N TRP A 143 -4.03 -2.03 -7.11
CA TRP A 143 -4.65 -1.64 -8.38
C TRP A 143 -3.63 -1.30 -9.48
N GLY A 144 -2.34 -1.31 -9.14
CA GLY A 144 -1.25 -1.02 -10.04
C GLY A 144 -0.94 0.48 -10.16
N TRP A 145 0.17 0.75 -10.86
CA TRP A 145 0.65 2.10 -11.14
C TRP A 145 1.32 2.13 -12.51
N PRO A 146 0.55 2.35 -13.59
CA PRO A 146 1.03 2.31 -14.97
C PRO A 146 2.22 3.22 -15.25
N GLU A 147 2.27 4.41 -14.64
CA GLU A 147 3.34 5.39 -14.81
C GLU A 147 4.71 4.85 -14.34
N LEU A 148 4.72 3.89 -13.42
CA LEU A 148 5.93 3.21 -12.93
C LEU A 148 6.02 1.75 -13.41
N ASN A 149 5.19 1.35 -14.38
CA ASN A 149 5.10 -0.03 -14.87
C ASN A 149 4.83 -1.07 -13.75
N ILE A 150 4.08 -0.67 -12.73
CA ILE A 150 3.60 -1.58 -11.68
C ILE A 150 2.26 -2.14 -12.15
N LYS A 151 2.19 -3.45 -12.37
CA LYS A 151 0.95 -4.13 -12.73
C LYS A 151 0.05 -4.28 -11.50
N PRO A 152 -1.28 -4.40 -11.68
CA PRO A 152 -2.19 -4.77 -10.59
C PRO A 152 -1.75 -6.07 -9.92
N TRP A 153 -2.15 -6.24 -8.65
CA TRP A 153 -1.69 -7.38 -7.85
C TRP A 153 -2.09 -8.72 -8.43
N GLU A 154 -3.30 -8.86 -8.97
CA GLU A 154 -3.79 -10.11 -9.55
C GLU A 154 -2.90 -10.61 -10.70
N SER A 155 -2.62 -9.75 -11.68
CA SER A 155 -1.71 -10.08 -12.79
C SER A 155 -0.28 -10.30 -12.30
N THR A 156 0.16 -9.56 -11.28
CA THR A 156 1.49 -9.74 -10.68
C THR A 156 1.61 -11.11 -10.02
N LEU A 157 0.60 -11.53 -9.25
CA LEU A 157 0.54 -12.83 -8.59
C LEU A 157 0.57 -13.98 -9.60
N GLN A 158 -0.22 -13.90 -10.67
CA GLN A 158 -0.19 -14.89 -11.75
C GLN A 158 1.21 -15.00 -12.38
N ASN A 159 1.85 -13.87 -12.70
CA ASN A 159 3.21 -13.87 -13.26
C ASN A 159 4.24 -14.47 -12.28
N ILE A 160 4.11 -14.21 -10.98
CA ILE A 160 4.97 -14.81 -9.94
C ILE A 160 4.75 -16.33 -9.88
N GLN A 161 3.50 -16.79 -9.92
CA GLN A 161 3.17 -18.22 -9.89
C GLN A 161 3.70 -18.96 -11.12
N GLU A 162 3.53 -18.40 -12.32
CA GLU A 162 4.08 -18.98 -13.56
C GLU A 162 5.61 -18.96 -13.55
N GLY A 163 6.23 -17.85 -13.16
CA GLY A 163 7.68 -17.75 -13.02
C GLY A 163 8.24 -18.78 -12.02
N ASN A 164 7.52 -19.07 -10.94
CA ASN A 164 7.92 -20.05 -9.94
C ASN A 164 7.93 -21.50 -10.46
N LYS A 165 7.16 -21.81 -11.51
CA LYS A 165 7.12 -23.14 -12.14
C LYS A 165 8.31 -23.40 -13.06
N LEU A 166 8.97 -22.34 -13.55
CA LEU A 166 10.05 -22.46 -14.54
C LEU A 166 11.32 -23.12 -13.98
N ILE A 167 11.66 -22.86 -12.71
CA ILE A 167 12.89 -23.35 -12.08
C ILE A 167 12.58 -23.88 -10.68
N LYS A 168 12.82 -25.19 -10.49
CA LYS A 168 12.68 -25.83 -9.18
C LYS A 168 13.69 -25.25 -8.20
N TRP A 169 13.33 -25.24 -6.92
CA TRP A 169 14.18 -24.68 -5.85
C TRP A 169 15.64 -25.14 -5.91
N LYS A 170 15.88 -26.46 -6.04
CA LYS A 170 17.21 -27.07 -6.07
C LYS A 170 18.07 -26.65 -7.29
N ASP A 171 17.42 -26.17 -8.35
CA ASP A 171 18.05 -25.80 -9.61
C ASP A 171 18.25 -24.26 -9.69
N ARG A 172 17.89 -23.51 -8.64
CA ARG A 172 18.12 -22.06 -8.56
C ARG A 172 19.59 -21.77 -8.29
N LEU A 173 20.09 -20.67 -8.86
CA LEU A 173 21.44 -20.19 -8.56
C LEU A 173 21.54 -19.80 -7.08
N PRO A 174 22.59 -20.24 -6.36
CA PRO A 174 22.73 -20.03 -4.92
C PRO A 174 23.25 -18.62 -4.59
N TYR A 175 22.70 -17.60 -5.25
CA TYR A 175 23.08 -16.20 -5.04
C TYR A 175 21.97 -15.43 -4.34
N ALA A 176 22.34 -14.63 -3.35
CA ALA A 176 21.48 -13.57 -2.87
C ALA A 176 21.33 -12.53 -3.99
N PHE A 177 20.09 -12.19 -4.37
CA PHE A 177 19.82 -11.23 -5.43
C PHE A 177 19.07 -10.03 -4.87
N TRP A 178 19.50 -8.83 -5.23
CA TRP A 178 18.77 -7.60 -4.97
C TRP A 178 18.93 -6.61 -6.12
N LYS A 179 17.82 -6.00 -6.54
CA LYS A 179 17.83 -4.90 -7.51
C LYS A 179 16.95 -3.77 -6.99
N GLY A 180 17.50 -2.59 -6.82
CA GLY A 180 16.74 -1.47 -6.27
C GLY A 180 17.51 -0.15 -6.20
N ASN A 181 16.87 0.87 -5.63
CA ASN A 181 17.50 2.17 -5.39
C ASN A 181 18.20 2.15 -4.01
N PRO A 182 19.54 2.25 -3.94
CA PRO A 182 20.29 2.27 -2.68
C PRO A 182 20.29 3.63 -1.99
N THR A 183 19.90 4.72 -2.67
CA THR A 183 20.00 6.08 -2.12
C THR A 183 18.91 6.40 -1.10
N VAL A 184 17.83 5.62 -1.07
CA VAL A 184 16.68 5.85 -0.18
C VAL A 184 16.91 5.39 1.26
N SER A 185 17.97 4.63 1.54
CA SER A 185 18.29 4.16 2.90
C SER A 185 19.76 3.78 3.05
N ASN A 186 20.38 4.18 4.17
CA ASN A 186 21.75 3.79 4.51
C ASN A 186 21.92 2.26 4.51
N ILE A 187 20.93 1.50 4.99
CA ILE A 187 20.99 0.03 5.03
C ILE A 187 21.12 -0.55 3.60
N ARG A 188 20.44 0.02 2.62
CA ARG A 188 20.54 -0.42 1.22
C ARG A 188 21.88 -0.06 0.60
N ARG A 189 22.47 1.08 1.00
CA ARG A 189 23.84 1.44 0.60
C ARG A 189 24.86 0.46 1.18
N GLU A 190 24.72 0.09 2.45
CA GLU A 190 25.58 -0.91 3.09
C GLU A 190 25.41 -2.30 2.44
N LEU A 191 24.18 -2.72 2.08
CA LEU A 191 23.94 -3.94 1.31
C LEU A 191 24.72 -3.96 -0.02
N GLY A 192 24.88 -2.79 -0.66
CA GLY A 192 25.69 -2.63 -1.88
C GLY A 192 27.15 -3.04 -1.71
N LYS A 193 27.72 -2.94 -0.50
CA LYS A 193 29.10 -3.35 -0.21
C LYS A 193 29.29 -4.86 -0.22
N CYS A 194 28.21 -5.63 -0.16
CA CYS A 194 28.25 -7.10 -0.26
C CYS A 194 28.36 -7.59 -1.71
N ASN A 195 28.37 -6.71 -2.72
CA ASN A 195 28.54 -7.13 -4.10
C ASN A 195 29.96 -7.71 -4.33
N VAL A 196 30.13 -8.48 -5.40
CA VAL A 196 31.44 -9.08 -5.74
C VAL A 196 32.52 -8.00 -5.88
N SER A 197 33.68 -8.28 -5.30
CA SER A 197 34.87 -7.42 -5.37
C SER A 197 36.10 -8.26 -5.71
N ASN A 198 37.20 -7.60 -6.07
CA ASN A 198 38.48 -8.29 -6.32
C ASN A 198 39.02 -9.02 -5.08
N GLN A 199 38.53 -8.69 -3.89
CA GLN A 199 39.01 -9.24 -2.62
C GLN A 199 38.11 -10.37 -2.08
N HIS A 200 36.80 -10.33 -2.37
CA HIS A 200 35.82 -11.26 -1.80
C HIS A 200 34.54 -11.33 -2.64
N ASP A 201 33.99 -12.54 -2.80
CA ASP A 201 32.64 -12.80 -3.33
C ASP A 201 31.74 -13.32 -2.21
N TRP A 202 30.75 -12.52 -1.80
CA TRP A 202 29.76 -12.86 -0.77
C TRP A 202 28.61 -13.75 -1.30
N ASN A 203 28.71 -14.28 -2.53
CA ASN A 203 27.61 -14.92 -3.25
C ASN A 203 26.37 -14.01 -3.35
N ALA A 204 26.58 -12.70 -3.45
CA ALA A 204 25.52 -11.71 -3.59
C ALA A 204 25.64 -10.97 -4.92
N ARG A 205 24.50 -10.67 -5.54
CA ARG A 205 24.38 -9.96 -6.83
C ARG A 205 23.44 -8.77 -6.61
N ILE A 206 24.05 -7.60 -6.36
CA ILE A 206 23.36 -6.39 -5.93
C ILE A 206 23.40 -5.35 -7.06
N TYR A 207 22.24 -5.01 -7.62
CA TYR A 207 22.11 -4.13 -8.79
C TYR A 207 21.43 -2.81 -8.43
N ASN A 208 22.04 -1.70 -8.83
CA ASN A 208 21.50 -0.36 -8.62
C ASN A 208 20.62 0.08 -9.81
N ILE A 209 19.40 0.56 -9.54
CA ILE A 209 18.49 1.11 -10.57
C ILE A 209 18.69 2.62 -10.85
N VAL A 210 19.54 3.32 -10.09
CA VAL A 210 19.82 4.76 -10.29
C VAL A 210 20.69 5.00 -11.53
N ASN A 211 21.39 3.98 -12.04
CA ASN A 211 22.22 4.06 -13.25
C ASN A 211 21.52 3.54 -14.52
N THR A 212 20.21 3.27 -14.49
CA THR A 212 19.51 2.59 -15.61
C THR A 212 18.66 3.52 -16.48
N TYR A 213 19.13 4.73 -16.79
CA TYR A 213 18.63 5.46 -17.97
C TYR A 213 19.09 4.83 -19.30
N ASN A 214 19.94 3.80 -19.26
CA ASN A 214 20.42 3.05 -20.42
C ASN A 214 19.87 1.61 -20.52
N PHE A 215 18.63 1.36 -20.08
CA PHE A 215 17.93 0.15 -20.54
C PHE A 215 17.29 0.46 -21.90
N LYS A 216 17.99 0.09 -22.98
CA LYS A 216 17.30 -0.21 -24.24
C LYS A 216 16.37 -1.38 -23.96
N PRO A 217 15.06 -1.30 -24.26
CA PRO A 217 14.20 -2.46 -24.20
C PRO A 217 14.80 -3.53 -25.14
N CYS A 218 14.97 -4.75 -24.64
CA CYS A 218 15.11 -5.89 -25.52
C CYS A 218 13.76 -6.03 -26.25
N TYR A 219 13.75 -5.64 -27.52
CA TYR A 219 12.76 -6.10 -28.49
C TYR A 219 13.09 -7.52 -28.91
#